data_AF-A0A2A5VTV2-F1
#
_entry.id   AF-A0A2A5VTV2-F1
#
_cell.length_a   1.000
_cell.length_b   1.000
_cell.length_c   1.000
_cell.angle_alpha   90.00
_cell.angle_beta   90.00
_cell.angle_gamma   90.00
#
_symmetry.space_group_name_H-M   'P 1'
#
loop_
_entity.id
_entity.type
_entity.pdbx_description
1 polymer ?
#
loop_
_entity_poly.entity_id
_entity_poly.type
_entity_poly.pdbx_seq_one_letter_code
_entity_poly.pdbx_strand_id
1 'polypeptide(L)'
;MQHVALISFDKERCGPFFERLTEYFHQHHHSAEGDAEGYEELLYMVRRPYTPEMLDMIDSWMGLTERDWREETQREVMLALYAIRYPDTLLIESFTETARSDLRRLSAYLHFTNHTYAIWDEDTRKGLVKLGIEIPATESANPFIYGAYVSAIELLKDVAPFTCFLEHDVPRQRLFQAALAAYGRE
;
A
#
# COMPACT_ATOMS: atom_id res chain seq x y z
N MET A 1 9.87 15.55 -8.14
CA MET A 1 9.21 14.90 -9.29
C MET A 1 7.67 14.97 -9.25
N GLN A 2 7.03 15.77 -8.38
CA GLN A 2 5.55 15.84 -8.27
C GLN A 2 4.83 16.57 -9.42
N HIS A 3 5.50 17.42 -10.20
CA HIS A 3 4.83 18.29 -11.18
C HIS A 3 4.52 17.66 -12.53
N VAL A 4 5.14 16.53 -12.91
CA VAL A 4 4.96 15.94 -14.24
C VAL A 4 3.64 15.14 -14.33
N ALA A 5 3.22 14.50 -13.23
CA ALA A 5 2.02 13.65 -13.22
C ALA A 5 0.70 14.44 -13.37
N LEU A 6 0.66 15.71 -12.95
CA LEU A 6 -0.56 16.52 -12.98
C LEU A 6 -0.94 17.03 -14.38
N ILE A 7 -0.01 17.07 -15.33
CA ILE A 7 -0.26 17.69 -16.65
C ILE A 7 -0.95 16.72 -17.61
N SER A 8 -0.84 15.40 -17.37
CA SER A 8 -1.44 14.35 -18.21
C SER A 8 -2.53 13.53 -17.51
N PHE A 9 -2.84 13.82 -16.25
CA PHE A 9 -3.84 13.08 -15.49
C PHE A 9 -5.25 13.57 -15.84
N ASP A 10 -6.04 12.69 -16.43
CA ASP A 10 -7.42 12.95 -16.80
C ASP A 10 -8.35 12.69 -15.61
N LYS A 11 -8.70 13.77 -14.91
CA LYS A 11 -9.60 13.71 -13.75
C LYS A 11 -11.00 13.20 -14.14
N GLU A 12 -11.48 13.48 -15.34
CA GLU A 12 -12.83 13.08 -15.75
C GLU A 12 -12.93 11.56 -15.88
N ARG A 13 -11.85 10.89 -16.30
CA ARG A 13 -11.77 9.42 -16.31
C ARG A 13 -11.94 8.77 -14.94
N CYS A 14 -11.71 9.51 -13.85
CA CYS A 14 -11.87 9.00 -12.49
C CYS A 14 -13.29 9.11 -11.96
N GLY A 15 -14.20 9.79 -12.66
CA GLY A 15 -15.59 9.97 -12.25
C GLY A 15 -16.29 8.66 -11.85
N PRO A 16 -16.33 7.64 -12.74
CA PRO A 16 -16.98 6.37 -12.45
C PRO A 16 -16.39 5.62 -11.25
N PHE A 17 -15.07 5.78 -11.02
CA PHE A 17 -14.41 5.21 -9.84
C PHE A 17 -14.84 5.92 -8.56
N PHE A 18 -14.83 7.26 -8.56
CA PHE A 18 -15.20 8.05 -7.38
C PHE A 18 -16.67 7.91 -7.00
N GLU A 19 -17.58 7.77 -7.96
CA GLU A 19 -19.01 7.54 -7.72
C GLU A 19 -19.27 6.23 -6.96
N ARG A 20 -18.46 5.20 -7.19
CA ARG A 20 -18.60 3.86 -6.59
C ARG A 20 -17.52 3.53 -5.57
N LEU A 21 -16.69 4.49 -5.17
CA LEU A 21 -15.50 4.26 -4.35
C LEU A 21 -15.83 3.55 -3.03
N THR A 22 -16.91 3.95 -2.36
CA THR A 22 -17.37 3.30 -1.11
C THR A 22 -17.82 1.87 -1.35
N GLU A 23 -18.52 1.60 -2.46
CA GLU A 23 -18.97 0.26 -2.82
C GLU A 23 -17.77 -0.66 -3.05
N TYR A 24 -16.79 -0.22 -3.83
CA TYR A 24 -15.56 -0.97 -4.08
C TYR A 24 -14.77 -1.23 -2.80
N PHE A 25 -14.67 -0.22 -1.93
CA PHE A 25 -14.02 -0.37 -0.64
C PHE A 25 -14.69 -1.46 0.19
N HIS A 26 -16.02 -1.45 0.33
CA HIS A 26 -16.74 -2.49 1.06
C HIS A 26 -16.59 -3.87 0.42
N GLN A 27 -16.70 -3.96 -0.91
CA GLN A 27 -16.56 -5.21 -1.65
C GLN A 27 -15.20 -5.88 -1.42
N HIS A 28 -14.12 -5.11 -1.32
CA HIS A 28 -12.78 -5.66 -1.12
C HIS A 28 -12.45 -5.83 0.36
N HIS A 29 -12.51 -4.74 1.14
CA HIS A 29 -12.03 -4.73 2.52
C HIS A 29 -12.83 -5.65 3.44
N HIS A 30 -14.15 -5.72 3.26
CA HIS A 30 -15.03 -6.56 4.08
C HIS A 30 -15.27 -7.95 3.46
N SER A 31 -14.53 -8.30 2.39
CA SER A 31 -14.53 -9.66 1.87
C SER A 31 -13.74 -10.60 2.80
N ALA A 32 -13.96 -11.91 2.67
CA ALA A 32 -13.16 -12.91 3.38
C ALA A 32 -11.66 -12.81 3.05
N GLU A 33 -11.31 -12.40 1.82
CA GLU A 33 -9.91 -12.18 1.42
C GLU A 33 -9.34 -10.88 2.00
N GLY A 34 -10.19 -9.88 2.22
CA GLY A 34 -9.79 -8.57 2.73
C GLY A 34 -9.52 -8.54 4.23
N ASP A 35 -10.07 -9.52 4.97
CA ASP A 35 -9.96 -9.73 6.41
C ASP A 35 -9.91 -8.41 7.20
N ALA A 36 -11.04 -7.69 7.18
CA ALA A 36 -11.17 -6.38 7.82
C ALA A 36 -10.86 -6.44 9.32
N GLU A 37 -11.36 -7.47 10.01
CA GLU A 37 -11.17 -7.62 11.46
C GLU A 37 -9.69 -7.84 11.79
N GLY A 38 -9.00 -8.76 11.09
CA GLY A 38 -7.57 -8.96 11.28
C GLY A 38 -6.72 -7.75 10.89
N TYR A 39 -7.14 -7.02 9.84
CA TYR A 39 -6.50 -5.77 9.44
C TYR A 39 -6.59 -4.71 10.55
N GLU A 40 -7.78 -4.49 11.08
CA GLU A 40 -8.03 -3.51 12.14
C GLU A 40 -7.29 -3.89 13.43
N GLU A 41 -7.26 -5.18 13.78
CA GLU A 41 -6.49 -5.68 14.92
C GLU A 41 -4.99 -5.34 14.78
N LEU A 42 -4.42 -5.56 13.59
CA LEU A 42 -3.02 -5.22 13.31
C LEU A 42 -2.71 -3.74 13.45
N LEU A 43 -3.63 -2.84 13.09
CA LEU A 43 -3.44 -1.39 13.27
C LEU A 43 -3.20 -1.01 14.74
N TYR A 44 -3.77 -1.76 15.68
CA TYR A 44 -3.59 -1.52 17.12
C TYR A 44 -2.44 -2.32 17.73
N MET A 45 -2.15 -3.50 17.19
CA MET A 45 -1.10 -4.38 17.71
C MET A 45 0.31 -3.96 17.26
N VAL A 46 0.46 -3.48 16.03
CA VAL A 46 1.76 -3.04 15.50
C VAL A 46 2.11 -1.68 16.09
N ARG A 47 3.04 -1.67 17.05
CA ARG A 47 3.40 -0.46 17.80
C ARG A 47 4.88 -0.44 18.14
N ARG A 48 5.39 0.75 18.44
CA ARG A 48 6.78 0.89 18.89
C ARG A 48 6.94 0.42 20.34
N PRO A 49 8.06 -0.24 20.70
CA PRO A 49 9.12 -0.67 19.79
C PRO A 49 8.68 -1.86 18.92
N TYR A 50 9.01 -1.82 17.62
CA TYR A 50 8.71 -2.92 16.69
C TYR A 50 9.49 -4.18 17.06
N THR A 51 8.82 -5.33 16.99
CA THR A 51 9.40 -6.63 17.30
C THR A 51 9.28 -7.60 16.11
N PRO A 52 10.10 -8.67 16.07
CA PRO A 52 9.95 -9.78 15.13
C PRO A 52 8.52 -10.29 14.99
N GLU A 53 7.86 -10.49 16.12
CA GLU A 53 6.55 -11.10 16.22
C GLU A 53 5.48 -10.20 15.60
N MET A 54 5.60 -8.88 15.73
CA MET A 54 4.71 -7.94 15.03
C MET A 54 4.83 -8.06 13.51
N LEU A 55 6.04 -8.30 12.99
CA LEU A 55 6.21 -8.56 11.56
C LEU A 55 5.64 -9.92 11.17
N ASP A 56 5.75 -10.95 12.02
CA ASP A 56 5.13 -12.27 11.79
C ASP A 56 3.61 -12.18 11.70
N MET A 57 3.00 -11.35 12.54
CA MET A 57 1.56 -11.11 12.52
C MET A 57 1.11 -10.45 11.21
N ILE A 58 1.89 -9.47 10.70
CA ILE A 58 1.63 -8.86 9.39
C ILE A 58 1.77 -9.89 8.27
N ASP A 59 2.83 -10.71 8.29
CA ASP A 59 3.04 -11.76 7.30
C ASP A 59 1.90 -12.79 7.29
N SER A 60 1.43 -13.18 8.48
CA SER A 60 0.31 -14.10 8.64
C SER A 60 -0.98 -13.54 8.03
N TRP A 61 -1.31 -12.27 8.29
CA TRP A 61 -2.47 -11.61 7.69
C TRP A 61 -2.34 -11.47 6.17
N MET A 62 -1.12 -11.20 5.67
CA MET A 62 -0.84 -11.15 4.23
C MET A 62 -0.87 -12.54 3.56
N GLY A 63 -0.96 -13.63 4.33
CA GLY A 63 -0.87 -15.00 3.83
C GLY A 63 0.52 -15.36 3.27
N LEU A 64 1.58 -14.71 3.77
CA LEU A 64 2.95 -14.95 3.34
C LEU A 64 3.59 -16.11 4.12
N THR A 65 4.51 -16.81 3.47
CA THR A 65 5.33 -17.83 4.14
C THR A 65 6.28 -17.18 5.14
N GLU A 66 6.65 -17.88 6.21
CA GLU A 66 7.61 -17.39 7.19
C GLU A 66 8.91 -16.88 6.55
N ARG A 67 9.50 -15.83 7.13
CA ARG A 67 10.73 -15.23 6.63
C ARG A 67 11.91 -16.16 6.85
N ASP A 68 12.66 -16.44 5.80
CA ASP A 68 13.99 -17.04 5.89
C ASP A 68 15.07 -15.94 5.98
N TRP A 69 14.92 -15.04 6.96
CA TRP A 69 15.86 -13.95 7.19
C TRP A 69 16.77 -14.25 8.37
N ARG A 70 18.06 -13.96 8.18
CA ARG A 70 19.01 -13.94 9.29
C ARG A 70 18.74 -12.74 10.19
N GLU A 71 19.21 -12.82 11.44
CA GLU A 71 19.07 -11.75 12.43
C GLU A 71 19.56 -10.38 11.92
N GLU A 72 20.62 -10.36 11.10
CA GLU A 72 21.16 -9.15 10.48
C GLU A 72 20.17 -8.47 9.53
N THR A 73 19.56 -9.22 8.61
CA THR A 73 18.55 -8.74 7.64
C THR A 73 17.30 -8.26 8.38
N GLN A 74 16.90 -8.99 9.41
CA GLN A 74 15.76 -8.61 10.22
C GLN A 74 16.00 -7.31 10.99
N ARG A 75 17.19 -7.15 11.58
CA ARG A 75 17.58 -5.92 12.27
C ARG A 75 17.68 -4.74 11.32
N GLU A 76 18.24 -4.94 10.13
CA GLU A 76 18.28 -3.93 9.06
C GLU A 76 16.87 -3.42 8.74
N VAL A 77 15.93 -4.33 8.43
CA VAL A 77 14.55 -3.96 8.10
C VAL A 77 13.88 -3.25 9.27
N MET A 78 13.97 -3.77 10.50
CA MET A 78 13.38 -3.13 11.68
C MET A 78 13.91 -1.72 11.92
N LEU A 79 15.22 -1.50 11.79
CA LEU A 79 15.82 -0.16 11.92
C LEU A 79 15.34 0.77 10.82
N ALA A 80 15.24 0.27 9.59
CA ALA A 80 14.73 1.06 8.48
C ALA A 80 13.26 1.49 8.67
N LEU A 81 12.41 0.67 9.30
CA LEU A 81 11.03 1.05 9.64
C LEU A 81 10.96 2.27 10.59
N TYR A 82 12.00 2.54 11.38
CA TYR A 82 12.10 3.77 12.16
C TYR A 82 12.61 4.97 11.37
N ALA A 83 13.40 4.74 10.32
CA ALA A 83 14.08 5.78 9.54
C ALA A 83 13.22 6.27 8.36
N ILE A 84 12.51 5.37 7.69
CA ILE A 84 11.66 5.68 6.54
C ILE A 84 10.54 6.64 6.96
N ARG A 85 10.32 7.66 6.13
CA ARG A 85 9.33 8.73 6.37
C ARG A 85 8.55 8.96 5.10
N TYR A 86 7.23 8.90 5.20
CA TYR A 86 6.34 9.17 4.09
C TYR A 86 6.57 10.59 3.53
N PRO A 87 6.58 10.80 2.19
CA PRO A 87 6.34 9.82 1.12
C PRO A 87 7.60 9.11 0.57
N ASP A 88 8.75 9.22 1.24
CA ASP A 88 10.02 8.73 0.72
C ASP A 88 10.13 7.20 0.74
N THR A 89 10.32 6.62 -0.45
CA THR A 89 10.50 5.17 -0.67
C THR A 89 11.93 4.83 -1.07
N LEU A 90 12.80 5.82 -1.30
CA LEU A 90 14.14 5.62 -1.85
C LEU A 90 15.08 4.90 -0.88
N LEU A 91 14.83 5.00 0.43
CA LEU A 91 15.61 4.25 1.41
C LEU A 91 15.51 2.73 1.23
N ILE A 92 14.48 2.21 0.56
CA ILE A 92 14.39 0.78 0.21
C ILE A 92 15.51 0.38 -0.76
N GLU A 93 16.04 1.29 -1.59
CA GLU A 93 17.21 1.02 -2.45
C GLU A 93 18.48 0.71 -1.66
N SER A 94 18.59 1.22 -0.42
CA SER A 94 19.75 0.98 0.42
C SER A 94 19.74 -0.38 1.11
N PHE A 95 18.67 -1.16 0.96
CA PHE A 95 18.55 -2.46 1.58
C PHE A 95 19.46 -3.48 0.91
N THR A 96 19.95 -4.44 1.71
CA THR A 96 20.57 -5.65 1.17
C THR A 96 19.61 -6.37 0.22
N GLU A 97 20.16 -7.12 -0.74
CA GLU A 97 19.35 -7.86 -1.71
C GLU A 97 18.33 -8.79 -1.03
N THR A 98 18.74 -9.46 0.04
CA THR A 98 17.86 -10.31 0.86
C THR A 98 16.71 -9.52 1.49
N ALA A 99 16.98 -8.35 2.07
CA ALA A 99 15.94 -7.50 2.66
C ALA A 99 14.98 -6.96 1.58
N ARG A 100 15.51 -6.56 0.42
CA ARG A 100 14.75 -5.99 -0.70
C ARG A 100 14.00 -7.03 -1.54
N SER A 101 14.29 -8.32 -1.35
CA SER A 101 13.79 -9.42 -2.20
C SER A 101 12.26 -9.51 -2.27
N ASP A 102 11.54 -9.04 -1.24
CA ASP A 102 10.09 -9.09 -1.16
C ASP A 102 9.49 -7.70 -0.88
N LEU A 103 9.26 -6.94 -1.96
CA LEU A 103 8.63 -5.63 -1.88
C LEU A 103 7.19 -5.69 -1.35
N ARG A 104 6.46 -6.79 -1.62
CA ARG A 104 5.09 -6.97 -1.12
C ARG A 104 5.08 -7.01 0.40
N ARG A 105 5.95 -7.82 1.00
CA ARG A 105 6.20 -7.83 2.44
C ARG A 105 6.63 -6.48 2.99
N LEU A 106 7.65 -5.85 2.39
CA LEU A 106 8.16 -4.56 2.87
C LEU A 106 7.11 -3.45 2.84
N SER A 107 6.29 -3.40 1.79
CA SER A 107 5.20 -2.43 1.68
C SER A 107 4.13 -2.61 2.75
N ALA A 108 3.84 -3.86 3.16
CA ALA A 108 2.92 -4.14 4.26
C ALA A 108 3.50 -3.70 5.60
N TYR A 109 4.81 -3.92 5.84
CA TYR A 109 5.46 -3.40 7.05
C TYR A 109 5.42 -1.89 7.11
N LEU A 110 5.72 -1.21 6.00
CA LEU A 110 5.61 0.25 5.92
C LEU A 110 4.18 0.73 6.15
N HIS A 111 3.20 0.01 5.60
CA HIS A 111 1.78 0.29 5.81
C HIS A 111 1.39 0.22 7.28
N PHE A 112 1.63 -0.89 7.97
CA PHE A 112 1.22 -1.04 9.38
C PHE A 112 2.09 -0.25 10.37
N THR A 113 3.28 0.19 9.98
CA THR A 113 4.14 1.02 10.88
C THR A 113 3.97 2.52 10.71
N ASN A 114 3.38 2.99 9.59
CA ASN A 114 3.19 4.42 9.30
C ASN A 114 1.74 4.78 8.93
N HIS A 115 0.92 3.82 8.54
CA HIS A 115 -0.48 3.94 8.10
C HIS A 115 -0.71 4.74 6.81
N THR A 116 0.35 5.26 6.18
CA THR A 116 0.28 6.14 5.01
C THR A 116 0.79 5.51 3.72
N TYR A 117 1.61 4.46 3.80
CA TYR A 117 2.10 3.75 2.61
C TYR A 117 1.04 2.81 2.06
N ALA A 118 0.97 2.63 0.74
CA ALA A 118 0.12 1.60 0.15
C ALA A 118 0.80 0.23 0.20
N ILE A 119 0.03 -0.83 0.47
CA ILE A 119 0.48 -2.21 0.27
C ILE A 119 0.68 -2.47 -1.23
N TRP A 120 1.74 -3.14 -1.63
CA TRP A 120 2.01 -3.48 -3.02
C TRP A 120 1.09 -4.62 -3.46
N ASP A 121 0.16 -4.31 -4.36
CA ASP A 121 -0.91 -5.21 -4.79
C ASP A 121 -1.19 -5.05 -6.29
N GLU A 122 -1.30 -6.18 -7.00
CA GLU A 122 -1.47 -6.19 -8.46
C GLU A 122 -2.87 -5.72 -8.87
N ASP A 123 -3.91 -6.03 -8.10
CA ASP A 123 -5.26 -5.59 -8.44
C ASP A 123 -5.42 -4.08 -8.27
N THR A 124 -4.82 -3.51 -7.23
CA THR A 124 -4.70 -2.06 -7.06
C THR A 124 -3.96 -1.42 -8.25
N ARG A 125 -2.86 -2.02 -8.71
CA ARG A 125 -2.11 -1.57 -9.89
C ARG A 125 -2.99 -1.60 -11.15
N LYS A 126 -3.75 -2.67 -11.38
CA LYS A 126 -4.72 -2.75 -12.50
C LYS A 126 -5.78 -1.65 -12.40
N GLY A 127 -6.27 -1.35 -11.19
CA GLY A 127 -7.18 -0.24 -10.93
C GLY A 127 -6.59 1.10 -11.37
N LEU A 128 -5.33 1.38 -11.02
CA LEU A 128 -4.62 2.59 -11.46
C LEU A 128 -4.50 2.66 -12.99
N VAL A 129 -4.18 1.54 -13.65
CA VAL A 129 -4.09 1.47 -15.13
C VAL A 129 -5.44 1.76 -15.79
N LYS A 130 -6.56 1.24 -15.26
CA LYS A 130 -7.91 1.55 -15.77
C LYS A 130 -8.21 3.06 -15.74
N LEU A 131 -7.72 3.74 -14.71
CA LEU A 131 -7.80 5.20 -14.56
C LEU A 131 -6.83 5.97 -15.46
N GLY A 132 -6.00 5.27 -16.25
CA GLY A 132 -5.02 5.86 -17.14
C GLY A 132 -3.68 6.20 -16.47
N ILE A 133 -3.42 5.69 -15.26
CA ILE A 133 -2.13 5.82 -14.59
C ILE A 133 -1.32 4.55 -14.84
N GLU A 134 -0.39 4.64 -15.80
CA GLU A 134 0.48 3.54 -16.17
C GLU A 134 1.53 3.26 -15.07
N ILE A 135 1.39 2.12 -14.40
CA ILE A 135 2.38 1.61 -13.44
C ILE A 135 2.93 0.28 -13.99
N PRO A 136 4.26 0.13 -14.17
CA PRO A 136 4.88 -1.12 -14.58
C PRO A 136 4.43 -2.34 -13.74
N ALA A 137 4.43 -3.52 -14.36
CA ALA A 137 4.00 -4.76 -13.71
C ALA A 137 4.81 -5.07 -12.43
N THR A 138 4.17 -5.77 -11.49
CA THR A 138 4.69 -6.04 -10.15
C THR A 138 5.79 -7.11 -10.06
N GLU A 139 6.24 -7.62 -11.20
CA GLU A 139 7.16 -8.76 -11.33
C GLU A 139 8.60 -8.45 -10.86
N SER A 140 8.99 -7.18 -10.77
CA SER A 140 10.30 -6.77 -10.24
C SER A 140 10.14 -5.87 -9.01
N ALA A 141 10.75 -6.26 -7.89
CA ALA A 141 10.85 -5.46 -6.68
C ALA A 141 11.72 -4.21 -6.92
N ASN A 142 11.11 -3.14 -7.42
CA ASN A 142 11.78 -1.89 -7.74
C ASN A 142 11.20 -0.74 -6.88
N PRO A 143 11.98 -0.19 -5.93
CA PRO A 143 11.60 0.95 -5.10
C PRO A 143 11.09 2.18 -5.86
N PHE A 144 11.61 2.47 -7.06
CA PHE A 144 11.12 3.59 -7.87
C PHE A 144 9.71 3.34 -8.39
N ILE A 145 9.42 2.10 -8.82
CA ILE A 145 8.07 1.71 -9.26
C ILE A 145 7.12 1.74 -8.05
N TYR A 146 7.56 1.27 -6.89
CA TYR A 146 6.80 1.38 -5.65
C TYR A 146 6.49 2.84 -5.29
N GLY A 147 7.48 3.72 -5.36
CA GLY A 147 7.30 5.15 -5.14
C GLY A 147 6.30 5.79 -6.11
N ALA A 148 6.33 5.40 -7.40
CA ALA A 148 5.37 5.85 -8.39
C ALA A 148 3.94 5.38 -8.07
N TYR A 149 3.79 4.12 -7.64
CA TYR A 149 2.51 3.54 -7.21
C TYR A 149 1.93 4.22 -5.97
N VAL A 150 2.75 4.46 -4.93
CA VAL A 150 2.32 5.21 -3.74
C VAL A 150 1.89 6.62 -4.14
N SER A 151 2.70 7.30 -4.96
CA SER A 151 2.41 8.67 -5.44
C SER A 151 1.14 8.75 -6.29
N ALA A 152 0.83 7.71 -7.07
CA ALA A 152 -0.38 7.63 -7.89
C ALA A 152 -1.65 7.60 -7.03
N ILE A 153 -1.63 6.84 -5.92
CA ILE A 153 -2.77 6.77 -5.00
C ILE A 153 -2.94 8.12 -4.26
N GLU A 154 -1.85 8.79 -3.94
CA GLU A 154 -1.88 10.13 -3.34
C GLU A 154 -2.47 11.18 -4.29
N LEU A 155 -2.09 11.14 -5.56
CA LEU A 155 -2.71 11.98 -6.59
C LEU A 155 -4.24 11.77 -6.65
N LEU A 156 -4.71 10.52 -6.55
CA LEU A 156 -6.14 10.22 -6.51
C LEU A 156 -6.81 10.80 -5.26
N LYS A 157 -6.16 10.75 -4.11
CA LYS A 157 -6.67 11.36 -2.87
C LYS A 157 -6.76 12.88 -2.97
N ASP A 158 -5.84 13.51 -3.69
CA ASP A 158 -5.81 14.97 -3.90
C ASP A 158 -6.91 15.44 -4.86
N VAL A 159 -7.25 14.63 -5.87
CA VAL A 159 -8.28 14.99 -6.87
C VAL A 159 -9.68 14.49 -6.51
N ALA A 160 -9.80 13.61 -5.52
CA ALA A 160 -11.07 13.01 -5.10
C ALA A 160 -12.10 14.06 -4.69
N PRO A 161 -13.36 13.93 -5.12
CA PRO A 161 -14.47 14.74 -4.63
C PRO A 161 -14.64 14.62 -3.11
N PHE A 162 -15.24 15.65 -2.49
CA PHE A 162 -15.51 15.64 -1.05
C PHE A 162 -16.42 14.47 -0.62
N THR A 163 -17.25 13.95 -1.52
CA THR A 163 -18.13 12.80 -1.28
C THR A 163 -17.38 11.50 -1.05
N CYS A 164 -16.09 11.43 -1.42
CA CYS A 164 -15.23 10.28 -1.16
C CYS A 164 -14.56 10.32 0.23
N PHE A 165 -14.81 11.36 1.04
CA PHE A 165 -14.30 11.44 2.40
C PHE A 165 -15.28 10.74 3.33
N LEU A 166 -15.02 9.47 3.58
CA LEU A 166 -15.74 8.66 4.55
C LEU A 166 -15.08 8.78 5.93
N GLU A 167 -15.90 8.93 6.96
CA GLU A 167 -15.46 8.70 8.32
C GLU A 167 -15.39 7.19 8.54
N HIS A 168 -14.18 6.66 8.70
CA HIS A 168 -13.93 5.24 8.90
C HIS A 168 -12.70 5.06 9.78
N ASP A 169 -12.66 3.96 10.52
CA ASP A 169 -11.55 3.59 11.41
C ASP A 169 -10.27 3.13 10.68
N VAL A 170 -10.30 3.13 9.35
CA VAL A 170 -9.14 2.74 8.53
C VAL A 170 -8.44 3.95 7.93
N PRO A 171 -7.11 3.90 7.76
CA PRO A 171 -6.38 4.95 7.09
C PRO A 171 -6.95 5.22 5.69
N ARG A 172 -7.05 6.51 5.32
CA ARG A 172 -7.52 6.92 3.99
C ARG A 172 -6.74 6.25 2.85
N GLN A 173 -5.47 5.92 3.09
CA GLN A 173 -4.66 5.17 2.14
C GLN A 173 -5.24 3.78 1.85
N ARG A 174 -5.63 3.05 2.90
CA ARG A 174 -6.23 1.72 2.77
C ARG A 174 -7.56 1.78 2.03
N LEU A 175 -8.37 2.79 2.32
CA LEU A 175 -9.66 3.00 1.67
C LEU A 175 -9.52 3.11 0.14
N PHE A 176 -8.64 4.02 -0.34
CA PHE A 176 -8.40 4.19 -1.78
C PHE A 176 -7.76 2.94 -2.39
N GLN A 177 -6.80 2.33 -1.70
CA GLN A 177 -6.17 1.10 -2.16
C GLN A 177 -7.18 -0.05 -2.34
N ALA A 178 -7.98 -0.35 -1.32
CA ALA A 178 -8.94 -1.45 -1.38
C ALA A 178 -10.02 -1.20 -2.44
N ALA A 179 -10.47 0.06 -2.59
CA ALA A 179 -11.38 0.44 -3.67
C ALA A 179 -10.74 0.22 -5.06
N LEU A 180 -9.47 0.60 -5.24
CA LEU A 180 -8.74 0.37 -6.49
C LEU A 180 -8.56 -1.13 -6.78
N ALA A 181 -8.31 -1.95 -5.75
CA ALA A 181 -8.19 -3.39 -5.91
C ALA A 181 -9.51 -4.00 -6.42
N ALA A 182 -10.65 -3.68 -5.81
CA ALA A 182 -11.95 -4.10 -6.33
C ALA A 182 -12.20 -3.61 -7.76
N TYR A 183 -11.94 -2.32 -8.02
CA TYR A 183 -12.09 -1.76 -9.36
C TYR A 183 -11.18 -2.43 -10.40
N GLY A 184 -9.97 -2.83 -10.01
CA GLY A 184 -9.03 -3.54 -10.86
C GLY A 184 -9.46 -4.96 -11.23
N ARG A 185 -10.26 -5.61 -10.37
CA ARG A 185 -10.79 -6.97 -10.58
C ARG A 185 -12.01 -7.03 -11.51
N GLU A 186 -12.80 -5.95 -11.59
CA GLU A 186 -13.94 -5.85 -12.53
C GLU A 186 -13.56 -6.11 -13.99
#